data_AF-A0AA37LX24-F1
#
_entry.id   AF-A0AA37LX24-F1
#
_cell.length_a   1.000
_cell.length_b   1.000
_cell.length_c   1.000
_cell.angle_alpha   90.00
_cell.angle_beta   90.00
_cell.angle_gamma   90.00
#
_symmetry.space_group_name_H-M   'P 1'
#
loop_
_entity.id
_entity.type
_entity.pdbx_description
1 polymer ?
#
loop_
_entity_poly.entity_id
_entity_poly.type
_entity_poly.pdbx_seq_one_letter_code
_entity_poly.pdbx_strand_id
1 'polypeptide(L)'
;MPLVAKRAGYSAVLMNLEHMAMSMETMKDIAISCLNVGITPTVVVPTCAPEWISRCLDSGAQAIIVPHVNNVEQAKMCVNASKFPPLVS
;
A
#
# COMPACT_ATOMS: atom_id res chain seq x y z
N MET A 1 3.03 -16.99 -1.92
CA MET A 1 1.98 -16.57 -2.88
C MET A 1 2.49 -15.72 -4.05
N PRO A 2 3.44 -14.76 -3.88
CA PRO A 2 3.81 -13.85 -4.99
C PRO A 2 4.40 -14.53 -6.24
N LEU A 3 5.19 -15.59 -6.09
CA LEU A 3 5.72 -16.34 -7.24
C LEU A 3 4.62 -17.02 -8.07
N VAL A 4 3.55 -17.49 -7.41
CA VAL A 4 2.39 -18.06 -8.12
C VAL A 4 1.67 -16.96 -8.89
N ALA A 5 1.46 -15.80 -8.27
CA ALA A 5 0.85 -14.65 -8.94
C ALA A 5 1.64 -14.23 -10.19
N LYS A 6 2.98 -14.16 -10.10
CA LYS A 6 3.85 -13.89 -11.25
C LYS A 6 3.70 -14.92 -12.35
N ARG A 7 3.74 -16.22 -12.01
CA ARG A 7 3.59 -17.30 -13.00
C ARG A 7 2.21 -17.30 -13.66
N ALA A 8 1.19 -16.82 -12.96
CA ALA A 8 -0.15 -16.62 -13.49
C ALA A 8 -0.29 -15.33 -14.33
N GLY A 9 0.78 -14.54 -14.51
CA GLY A 9 0.77 -13.33 -15.33
C GLY A 9 0.22 -12.08 -14.66
N TYR A 10 -0.01 -12.10 -13.34
CA TYR A 10 -0.39 -10.89 -12.61
C TYR A 10 0.80 -9.96 -12.45
N SER A 11 0.52 -8.66 -12.32
CA SER A 11 1.55 -7.62 -12.09
C SER A 11 1.52 -7.07 -10.66
N ALA A 12 0.48 -7.38 -9.88
CA ALA A 12 0.30 -6.86 -8.53
C ALA A 12 -0.33 -7.91 -7.61
N VAL A 13 -0.10 -7.75 -6.31
CA VAL A 13 -0.83 -8.44 -5.24
C VAL A 13 -1.40 -7.38 -4.31
N LEU A 14 -2.71 -7.45 -4.08
CA LEU A 14 -3.44 -6.55 -3.19
C LEU A 14 -3.55 -7.16 -1.79
N MET A 15 -3.13 -6.40 -0.79
CA MET A 15 -3.22 -6.72 0.63
C MET A 15 -4.24 -5.76 1.26
N ASN A 16 -5.29 -6.28 1.87
CA ASN A 16 -6.37 -5.47 2.42
C ASN A 16 -6.24 -5.40 3.94
N LEU A 17 -5.85 -4.24 4.49
CA LEU A 17 -5.81 -4.00 5.94
C LEU A 17 -7.12 -3.41 6.49
N GLU A 18 -8.05 -3.00 5.63
CA GLU A 18 -9.32 -2.37 6.02
C GLU A 18 -10.38 -3.39 6.44
N HIS A 19 -10.47 -4.51 5.71
CA HIS A 19 -11.54 -5.48 5.87
C HIS A 19 -11.06 -6.90 6.18
N MET A 20 -9.75 -7.14 6.20
CA MET A 20 -9.19 -8.45 6.55
C MET A 20 -8.42 -8.35 7.87
N ALA A 21 -8.42 -9.44 8.63
CA ALA A 21 -7.59 -9.58 9.83
C ALA A 21 -6.12 -9.85 9.47
N MET A 22 -5.49 -8.92 8.77
CA MET A 22 -4.08 -8.98 8.38
C MET A 22 -3.27 -8.04 9.27
N SER A 23 -2.17 -8.54 9.83
CA SER A 23 -1.24 -7.70 10.59
C SER A 23 -0.31 -6.92 9.65
N MET A 24 0.23 -5.80 10.13
CA MET A 24 1.26 -5.05 9.42
C MET A 24 2.51 -5.89 9.14
N GLU A 25 2.87 -6.81 10.04
CA GLU A 25 4.01 -7.69 9.87
C GLU A 25 3.80 -8.67 8.70
N THR A 26 2.64 -9.30 8.63
CA THR A 26 2.29 -10.19 7.51
C THR A 26 2.24 -9.42 6.18
N MET A 27 1.68 -8.20 6.18
CA MET A 27 1.67 -7.34 5.01
C MET A 27 3.09 -7.04 4.52
N LYS A 28 4.00 -6.63 5.42
CA LYS A 28 5.42 -6.39 5.12
C LYS A 28 6.11 -7.62 4.53
N ASP A 29 5.92 -8.80 5.11
CA ASP A 29 6.55 -10.03 4.62
C ASP A 29 6.06 -10.41 3.21
N ILE A 30 4.76 -10.21 2.94
CA ILE A 30 4.19 -10.38 1.60
C ILE A 30 4.76 -9.32 0.64
N ALA A 31 4.85 -8.06 1.07
CA ALA A 31 5.36 -6.97 0.24
C ALA A 31 6.81 -7.22 -0.22
N ILE A 32 7.70 -7.56 0.71
CA ILE A 32 9.09 -7.94 0.42
C ILE A 32 9.14 -9.13 -0.56
N SER A 33 8.28 -10.14 -0.33
CA SER A 33 8.19 -11.29 -1.23
C SER A 33 7.71 -10.93 -2.64
N CYS A 34 6.84 -9.92 -2.79
CA CYS A 34 6.41 -9.39 -4.07
C CYS A 34 7.55 -8.67 -4.80
N LEU A 35 8.29 -7.82 -4.09
CA LEU A 35 9.44 -7.08 -4.62
C LEU A 35 10.51 -8.04 -5.17
N ASN A 36 10.83 -9.11 -4.45
CA ASN A 36 11.80 -10.12 -4.88
C ASN A 36 11.44 -10.84 -6.19
N VAL A 37 10.16 -10.83 -6.58
CA VAL A 37 9.71 -11.45 -7.83
C VAL A 37 9.24 -10.42 -8.87
N GLY A 38 9.32 -9.11 -8.59
CA GLY A 38 8.88 -8.06 -9.51
C GLY A 38 7.35 -7.98 -9.67
N ILE A 39 6.62 -8.25 -8.59
CA ILE A 39 5.19 -8.00 -8.46
C ILE A 39 5.00 -6.75 -7.63
N THR A 40 4.10 -5.84 -8.03
CA THR A 40 3.81 -4.61 -7.29
C THR A 40 2.99 -4.92 -6.03
N PRO A 41 3.54 -4.72 -4.81
CA PRO A 41 2.77 -4.82 -3.59
C PRO A 41 1.82 -3.62 -3.45
N THR A 42 0.52 -3.91 -3.47
CA THR A 42 -0.55 -2.91 -3.35
C THR A 42 -1.26 -3.10 -2.02
N VAL A 43 -1.51 -2.02 -1.28
CA VAL A 43 -2.13 -2.09 0.04
C VAL A 43 -3.39 -1.22 0.10
N VAL A 44 -4.49 -1.79 0.57
CA VAL A 44 -5.66 -1.00 1.02
C VAL A 44 -5.43 -0.67 2.50
N VAL A 45 -5.30 0.61 2.83
CA VAL A 45 -5.09 1.07 4.21
C VAL A 45 -6.42 1.13 4.97
N PRO A 46 -6.43 0.99 6.31
CA PRO A 46 -7.68 1.00 7.08
C PRO A 46 -8.42 2.34 7.03
N THR A 47 -7.70 3.45 6.93
CA THR A 47 -8.26 4.80 6.89
C THR A 47 -7.37 5.74 6.07
N CYS A 48 -7.83 6.96 5.80
CA CYS A 48 -7.03 8.01 5.17
C CYS A 48 -5.97 8.67 6.09
N ALA A 49 -5.74 8.11 7.29
CA ALA A 49 -4.81 8.71 8.24
C ALA A 49 -3.36 8.60 7.70
N PRO A 50 -2.58 9.71 7.68
CA PRO A 50 -1.24 9.75 7.11
C PRO A 50 -0.29 8.66 7.61
N GLU A 51 -0.38 8.30 8.89
CA GLU A 51 0.46 7.29 9.52
C GLU A 51 0.29 5.90 8.90
N TRP A 52 -0.90 5.54 8.41
CA TRP A 52 -1.10 4.27 7.72
C TRP A 52 -0.44 4.27 6.35
N ILE A 53 -0.56 5.39 5.63
CA ILE A 53 0.02 5.56 4.30
C ILE A 53 1.54 5.48 4.40
N SER A 54 2.16 6.31 5.23
CA SER A 54 3.61 6.35 5.39
C SER A 54 4.16 5.01 5.89
N ARG A 55 3.53 4.38 6.90
CA ARG A 55 3.97 3.07 7.40
C ARG A 55 3.87 1.96 6.35
N CYS A 56 2.83 1.96 5.51
CA CYS A 56 2.70 0.95 4.46
C CYS A 56 3.78 1.14 3.37
N LEU A 57 4.07 2.39 3.00
CA LEU A 57 5.16 2.73 2.07
C LEU A 57 6.52 2.31 2.63
N ASP A 58 6.81 2.63 3.90
CA ASP A 58 8.04 2.22 4.59
C ASP A 58 8.16 0.68 4.70
N SER A 59 7.03 -0.03 4.75
CA SER A 59 6.97 -1.50 4.78
C SER A 59 7.08 -2.16 3.40
N GLY A 60 7.32 -1.38 2.34
CA GLY A 60 7.57 -1.88 0.99
C GLY A 60 6.37 -1.87 0.05
N ALA A 61 5.23 -1.28 0.44
CA ALA A 61 4.14 -1.04 -0.50
C ALA A 61 4.59 -0.08 -1.62
N GLN A 62 4.18 -0.36 -2.85
CA GLN A 62 4.45 0.49 -4.03
C GLN A 62 3.18 1.15 -4.56
N ALA A 63 2.01 0.70 -4.12
CA ALA A 63 0.72 1.33 -4.40
C ALA A 63 -0.16 1.31 -3.14
N ILE A 64 -0.81 2.44 -2.87
CA ILE A 64 -1.74 2.60 -1.74
C ILE A 64 -3.13 2.90 -2.28
N ILE A 65 -4.13 2.16 -1.80
CA ILE A 65 -5.54 2.42 -2.02
C ILE A 65 -6.11 2.95 -0.71
N VAL A 66 -6.60 4.19 -0.74
CA VAL A 66 -7.17 4.85 0.44
C VAL A 66 -8.70 4.78 0.38
N PRO A 67 -9.37 4.17 1.37
CA PRO A 67 -10.83 4.10 1.38
C PRO A 67 -11.45 5.43 1.79
N HIS A 68 -12.73 5.60 1.47
CA HIS A 68 -13.59 6.68 1.98
C HIS A 68 -13.06 8.11 1.78
N VAL A 69 -12.35 8.38 0.68
CA VAL A 69 -11.97 9.73 0.28
C VAL A 69 -13.19 10.44 -0.31
N ASN A 70 -13.74 11.41 0.42
CA ASN A 70 -15.01 12.07 0.08
C ASN A 70 -14.84 13.52 -0.40
N ASN A 71 -13.63 14.08 -0.30
CA ASN A 71 -13.34 15.45 -0.75
C ASN A 71 -11.87 15.62 -1.19
N VAL A 72 -11.60 16.78 -1.80
CA VAL A 72 -10.29 17.11 -2.39
C VAL A 72 -9.23 17.30 -1.31
N GLU A 73 -9.59 17.83 -0.16
CA GLU A 73 -8.69 18.07 0.98
C GLU A 73 -8.13 16.76 1.51
N GLN A 74 -8.98 15.73 1.66
CA GLN A 74 -8.57 14.38 2.04
C GLN A 74 -7.64 13.76 1.00
N ALA A 75 -7.96 13.91 -0.29
CA ALA A 75 -7.10 13.40 -1.36
C ALA A 75 -5.70 14.05 -1.32
N LYS A 76 -5.63 15.38 -1.15
CA LYS A 76 -4.35 16.12 -1.01
C LYS A 76 -3.55 15.64 0.21
N MET A 77 -4.20 15.45 1.35
CA MET A 77 -3.56 14.92 2.55
C MET A 77 -2.94 13.54 2.30
N CYS A 78 -3.65 12.64 1.61
CA CYS A 78 -3.13 11.31 1.27
C CYS A 78 -1.92 11.37 0.34
N VAL A 79 -1.95 12.25 -0.66
CA VAL A 79 -0.82 12.47 -1.59
C VAL A 79 0.39 13.03 -0.84
N ASN A 80 0.19 14.00 0.05
CA ASN A 80 1.26 14.59 0.85
C ASN A 80 1.87 13.56 1.83
N ALA A 81 1.06 12.68 2.42
CA ALA A 81 1.53 11.57 3.26
C ALA A 81 2.36 10.52 2.49
N SER A 82 2.29 10.53 1.15
CA SER A 82 2.98 9.58 0.28
C SER A 82 4.32 10.10 -0.28
N LYS A 83 4.75 11.30 0.12
CA LYS A 83 5.92 11.97 -0.47
C LYS A 83 6.80 12.58 0.62
N PHE A 84 8.11 12.61 0.37
CA PHE A 84 9.02 13.41 1.16
C PHE A 84 9.04 14.88 0.71
N PRO A 85 9.37 15.83 1.60
CA PRO A 85 9.68 17.20 1.19
C PRO A 85 10.78 17.23 0.10
N PRO A 86 10.72 18.16 -0.87
CA PRO A 86 9.79 19.29 -1.02
C PRO A 86 8.56 18.97 -1.90
N LEU A 87 8.30 17.71 -2.24
CA LEU A 87 7.23 17.32 -3.18
C LEU A 87 5.80 17.38 -2.59
N VAL A 88 5.69 17.81 -1.34
CA VAL A 88 4.42 18.06 -0.64
C VAL A 88 3.88 19.43 -1.05
N SER A 89 2.59 19.49 -1.41
CA SER A 89 1.91 20.69 -1.92
C SER A 89 1.06 21.39 -0.88
#